data_AF-A0A3S8RL23-F1
#
_entry.id   AF-A0A3S8RL23-F1
#
_cell.length_a   1.000
_cell.length_b   1.000
_cell.length_c   1.000
_cell.angle_alpha   90.00
_cell.angle_beta   90.00
_cell.angle_gamma   90.00
#
_symmetry.space_group_name_H-M   'P 1'
#
loop_
_entity.id
_entity.type
_entity.pdbx_description
1 polymer ?
#
loop_
_entity_poly.entity_id
_entity_poly.type
_entity_poly.pdbx_seq_one_letter_code
_entity_poly.pdbx_strand_id
1 'polypeptide(L)'
;MLQERINRVINNHQMSCEHRSHYLYILKGFNVVLDRFTVPVENLDINRIEEQKNFYIKYEEAMTLGDGIIKRLKDNNYDIWIVEFNLFEGAYLAKRVLSDYLEATPLDDFYLVQYPDLSWVETHKTIAIFNTDNPLKGISDMPLDNDARLDLFKSMK
;
A
#
# COMPACT_ATOMS: atom_id res chain seq x y z
N MET A 1 -10.73 -12.87 -6.22
CA MET A 1 -11.39 -12.01 -5.22
C MET A 1 -10.48 -10.91 -4.70
N LEU A 2 -9.28 -11.21 -4.19
CA LEU A 2 -8.39 -10.17 -3.66
C LEU A 2 -7.75 -9.33 -4.77
N GLN A 3 -7.29 -9.97 -5.85
CA GLN A 3 -6.78 -9.29 -7.05
C GLN A 3 -7.81 -8.28 -7.62
N GLU A 4 -9.06 -8.71 -7.76
CA GLU A 4 -10.15 -7.86 -8.27
C GLU A 4 -10.45 -6.69 -7.34
N ARG A 5 -10.37 -6.90 -6.02
CA ARG A 5 -10.54 -5.83 -5.04
C ARG A 5 -9.44 -4.78 -5.15
N ILE A 6 -8.16 -5.20 -5.20
CA ILE A 6 -7.02 -4.30 -5.39
C ILE A 6 -7.19 -3.50 -6.70
N ASN A 7 -7.49 -4.19 -7.80
CA ASN A 7 -7.71 -3.56 -9.10
C ASN A 7 -8.87 -2.56 -9.04
N ARG A 8 -10.00 -2.94 -8.47
CA ARG A 8 -11.18 -2.07 -8.37
C ARG A 8 -10.89 -0.82 -7.56
N VAL A 9 -10.21 -0.93 -6.42
CA VAL A 9 -9.91 0.22 -5.56
C VAL A 9 -9.01 1.21 -6.29
N ILE A 10 -7.91 0.73 -6.88
CA ILE A 10 -6.96 1.60 -7.58
C ILE A 10 -7.57 2.17 -8.87
N ASN A 11 -8.25 1.36 -9.69
CA ASN A 11 -8.87 1.83 -10.92
C ASN A 11 -10.03 2.81 -10.65
N ASN A 12 -10.84 2.57 -9.61
CA ASN A 12 -11.91 3.51 -9.26
C ASN A 12 -11.33 4.87 -8.89
N HIS A 13 -10.24 4.90 -8.14
CA HIS A 13 -9.54 6.16 -7.83
C HIS A 13 -9.03 6.85 -9.09
N GLN A 14 -8.44 6.10 -10.02
CA GLN A 14 -7.98 6.66 -11.31
C GLN A 14 -9.13 7.24 -12.14
N MET A 15 -10.32 6.62 -12.10
CA MET A 15 -11.48 6.99 -12.91
C MET A 15 -12.32 8.11 -12.29
N SER A 16 -12.42 8.17 -10.95
CA SER A 16 -13.20 9.21 -10.25
C SER A 16 -12.59 10.61 -10.34
N CYS A 17 -11.31 10.69 -10.70
CA CYS A 17 -10.61 11.94 -10.93
C CYS A 17 -10.69 12.30 -12.42
N GLU A 18 -11.84 12.82 -12.84
CA GLU A 18 -12.01 13.41 -14.16
C GLU A 18 -10.98 14.56 -14.33
N HIS A 19 -10.04 14.38 -15.26
CA HIS A 19 -8.99 15.30 -15.72
C HIS A 19 -7.61 15.21 -15.05
N ARG A 20 -6.71 14.51 -15.77
CA ARG A 20 -5.23 14.64 -15.79
C ARG A 20 -4.56 14.68 -14.41
N SER A 21 -3.98 13.59 -13.92
CA SER A 21 -2.84 13.66 -12.99
C SER A 21 -2.18 12.31 -12.81
N HIS A 22 -0.87 12.33 -12.95
CA HIS A 22 0.09 11.26 -12.74
C HIS A 22 0.22 10.97 -11.25
N TYR A 23 -0.34 9.84 -10.84
CA TYR A 23 -0.35 9.42 -9.44
C TYR A 23 0.93 8.67 -9.08
N LEU A 24 1.39 8.86 -7.85
CA LEU A 24 2.30 7.94 -7.19
C LEU A 24 1.55 7.23 -6.05
N TYR A 25 1.29 5.94 -6.23
CA TYR A 25 0.68 5.08 -5.21
C TYR A 25 1.76 4.49 -4.31
N ILE A 26 1.83 4.94 -3.06
CA ILE A 26 2.69 4.36 -2.04
C ILE A 26 1.96 3.20 -1.38
N LEU A 27 2.44 1.98 -1.60
CA LEU A 27 1.76 0.76 -1.18
C LEU A 27 2.19 0.36 0.24
N LYS A 28 1.33 0.62 1.23
CA LYS A 28 1.55 0.31 2.65
C LYS A 28 1.02 -1.07 3.02
N GLY A 29 1.90 -1.93 3.54
CA GLY A 29 1.58 -3.32 3.87
C GLY A 29 1.51 -4.27 2.67
N PHE A 30 2.11 -3.89 1.52
CA PHE A 30 2.10 -4.68 0.29
C PHE A 30 3.33 -5.58 0.12
N ASN A 31 4.24 -5.60 1.08
CA ASN A 31 5.51 -6.32 1.00
C ASN A 31 5.31 -7.82 0.67
N VAL A 32 4.40 -8.47 1.40
CA VAL A 32 4.01 -9.88 1.17
C VAL A 32 2.92 -10.01 0.09
N VAL A 33 2.08 -8.98 -0.06
CA VAL A 33 0.94 -9.00 -1.01
C VAL A 33 1.44 -9.09 -2.45
N LEU A 34 2.50 -8.35 -2.79
CA LEU A 34 3.05 -8.27 -4.15
C LEU A 34 3.76 -9.56 -4.62
N ASP A 35 3.99 -10.53 -3.73
CA ASP A 35 4.47 -11.86 -4.15
C ASP A 35 3.37 -12.70 -4.82
N ARG A 36 2.11 -12.33 -4.59
CA ARG A 36 0.94 -13.11 -4.96
C ARG A 36 -0.03 -12.35 -5.86
N PHE A 37 -0.06 -11.03 -5.73
CA PHE A 37 -1.01 -10.15 -6.40
C PHE A 37 -0.28 -9.00 -7.09
N THR A 38 -0.83 -8.53 -8.20
CA THR A 38 -0.31 -7.35 -8.90
C THR A 38 -1.15 -6.12 -8.59
N VAL A 39 -0.57 -4.94 -8.83
CA VAL A 39 -1.29 -3.67 -8.84
C VAL A 39 -1.43 -3.18 -10.29
N PRO A 40 -2.51 -2.47 -10.66
CA PRO A 40 -2.79 -2.07 -12.04
C PRO A 40 -2.02 -0.82 -12.47
N VAL A 41 -0.79 -0.65 -11.97
CA VAL A 41 0.11 0.48 -12.25
C VAL A 41 1.56 -0.02 -12.32
N GLU A 42 2.42 0.70 -13.03
CA GLU A 42 3.84 0.34 -13.16
C GLU A 42 4.61 0.67 -11.88
N ASN A 43 5.68 -0.07 -11.58
CA ASN A 43 6.60 0.34 -10.51
C ASN A 43 7.28 1.66 -10.91
N LEU A 44 7.57 2.53 -9.94
CA LEU A 44 8.23 3.80 -10.16
C LEU A 44 9.56 3.60 -10.91
N ASP A 45 9.58 4.08 -12.15
CA ASP A 45 10.81 4.26 -12.91
C ASP A 45 11.23 5.72 -12.82
N ILE A 46 12.30 5.97 -12.06
CA ILE A 46 12.85 7.31 -11.84
C ILE A 46 13.28 8.01 -13.13
N ASN A 47 13.55 7.27 -14.20
CA ASN A 47 13.92 7.84 -15.50
C ASN A 47 12.70 8.29 -16.31
N ARG A 48 11.50 7.84 -15.92
CA ARG A 48 10.24 8.07 -16.63
C ARG A 48 9.27 8.96 -15.87
N ILE A 49 9.71 9.62 -14.79
CA ILE A 49 8.91 10.59 -14.02
C ILE A 49 8.35 11.69 -14.94
N GLU A 50 9.14 12.14 -15.91
CA GLU A 50 8.74 13.20 -16.86
C GLU A 50 7.66 12.75 -17.85
N GLU A 51 7.44 11.42 -18.02
CA GLU A 51 6.36 10.89 -18.86
C GLU A 51 4.97 11.08 -18.23
N GLN A 52 4.89 11.52 -16.96
CA GLN A 52 3.62 11.78 -16.27
C GLN A 52 2.66 10.58 -16.36
N LYS A 53 3.17 9.40 -15.99
CA LYS A 53 2.39 8.16 -15.85
C LYS A 53 2.09 7.85 -14.39
N ASN A 54 1.11 6.98 -14.17
CA ASN A 54 0.80 6.45 -12.84
C ASN A 54 1.82 5.39 -12.45
N PHE A 55 2.41 5.55 -11.28
CA PHE A 55 3.38 4.62 -10.72
C PHE A 55 2.95 4.13 -9.34
N TYR A 56 3.53 3.03 -8.90
CA TYR A 56 3.55 2.64 -7.50
C TYR A 56 4.98 2.53 -6.97
N ILE A 57 5.11 2.62 -5.65
CA ILE A 57 6.33 2.29 -4.90
C ILE A 57 5.92 1.60 -3.60
N LYS A 58 6.72 0.69 -3.06
CA LYS A 58 6.45 0.12 -1.73
C LYS A 58 6.70 1.17 -0.65
N TYR A 59 5.96 1.09 0.46
CA TYR A 59 6.18 2.02 1.57
C TYR A 59 7.61 1.96 2.11
N GLU A 60 8.21 0.77 2.18
CA GLU A 60 9.60 0.58 2.58
C GLU A 60 10.60 1.32 1.67
N GLU A 61 10.34 1.32 0.37
CA GLU A 61 11.18 2.03 -0.59
C GLU A 61 10.97 3.55 -0.46
N ALA A 62 9.72 3.98 -0.21
CA ALA A 62 9.35 5.38 0.02
C ALA A 62 9.98 5.98 1.30
N MET A 63 10.19 5.18 2.36
CA MET A 63 10.90 5.60 3.57
C MET A 63 12.36 5.98 3.30
N THR A 64 12.97 5.36 2.29
CA THR A 64 14.39 5.56 1.92
C THR A 64 14.57 6.39 0.65
N LEU A 65 13.49 6.95 0.11
CA LEU A 65 13.53 7.66 -1.16
C LEU A 65 14.31 8.96 -1.02
N GLY A 66 15.33 9.15 -1.87
CA GLY A 66 16.21 10.31 -1.78
C GLY A 66 15.50 11.63 -2.12
N ASP A 67 15.88 12.71 -1.44
CA ASP A 67 15.31 14.06 -1.59
C ASP A 67 15.28 14.55 -3.04
N GLY A 68 16.28 14.18 -3.85
CA GLY A 68 16.34 14.53 -5.27
C GLY A 68 15.19 13.90 -6.08
N ILE A 69 14.79 12.66 -5.76
CA ILE A 69 13.66 11.98 -6.42
C ILE A 69 12.34 12.59 -5.94
N ILE A 70 12.21 12.82 -4.62
CA ILE A 70 11.03 13.49 -4.04
C ILE A 70 10.80 14.85 -4.69
N LYS A 71 11.87 15.63 -4.86
CA LYS A 71 11.80 16.92 -5.55
C LYS A 71 11.36 16.75 -7.01
N ARG A 72 11.92 15.79 -7.76
CA ARG A 72 11.49 15.53 -9.15
C ARG A 72 10.03 15.14 -9.27
N LEU A 73 9.50 14.36 -8.33
CA LEU A 73 8.07 14.02 -8.28
C LEU A 73 7.22 15.29 -8.09
N LYS A 74 7.61 16.15 -7.15
CA LYS A 74 6.93 17.44 -6.90
C LYS A 74 7.02 18.40 -8.10
N ASP A 75 8.20 18.55 -8.69
CA ASP A 75 8.44 19.42 -9.85
C ASP A 75 7.64 18.96 -11.08
N ASN A 76 7.33 17.66 -11.17
CA ASN A 76 6.48 17.09 -12.21
C ASN A 76 4.99 17.07 -11.82
N ASN A 77 4.59 17.57 -10.64
CA ASN A 77 3.22 17.62 -10.12
C ASN A 77 2.58 16.26 -9.75
N TYR A 78 3.37 15.26 -9.35
CA TYR A 78 2.80 13.96 -8.93
C TYR A 78 1.86 14.11 -7.75
N ASP A 79 0.66 13.55 -7.88
CA ASP A 79 -0.28 13.45 -6.77
C ASP A 79 -0.05 12.14 -6.03
N ILE A 80 0.37 12.25 -4.77
CA ILE A 80 0.88 11.12 -3.99
C ILE A 80 -0.24 10.60 -3.10
N TRP A 81 -0.51 9.30 -3.20
CA TRP A 81 -1.55 8.61 -2.44
C TRP A 81 -0.98 7.39 -1.73
N ILE A 82 -1.38 7.17 -0.50
CA ILE A 82 -1.05 5.96 0.25
C ILE A 82 -2.17 4.95 0.03
N VAL A 83 -1.83 3.76 -0.47
CA VAL A 83 -2.77 2.64 -0.58
C VAL A 83 -2.48 1.65 0.54
N GLU A 84 -3.42 1.48 1.45
CA GLU A 84 -3.25 0.65 2.65
C GLU A 84 -3.87 -0.73 2.47
N PHE A 85 -3.05 -1.77 2.61
CA PHE A 85 -3.52 -3.14 2.79
C PHE A 85 -3.91 -3.38 4.26
N ASN A 86 -5.03 -2.79 4.66
CA ASN A 86 -5.52 -2.73 6.04
C ASN A 86 -6.28 -4.00 6.50
N LEU A 87 -5.80 -5.20 6.15
CA LEU A 87 -6.45 -6.45 6.55
C LEU A 87 -6.21 -6.78 8.03
N PHE A 88 -4.98 -6.60 8.50
CA PHE A 88 -4.54 -6.94 9.85
C PHE A 88 -4.87 -5.82 10.85
N GLU A 89 -5.06 -6.19 12.11
CA GLU A 89 -5.43 -5.24 13.15
C GLU A 89 -4.21 -4.46 13.64
N GLY A 90 -4.27 -3.14 13.50
CA GLY A 90 -3.27 -2.21 14.05
C GLY A 90 -1.86 -2.31 13.45
N ALA A 91 -1.64 -3.15 12.44
CA ALA A 91 -0.32 -3.42 11.89
C ALA A 91 -0.40 -3.96 10.44
N TYR A 92 0.76 -4.12 9.81
CA TYR A 92 0.90 -4.56 8.42
C TYR A 92 1.79 -5.79 8.32
N LEU A 93 1.51 -6.68 7.37
CA LEU A 93 2.28 -7.91 7.20
C LEU A 93 3.60 -7.64 6.45
N ALA A 94 4.72 -8.07 7.02
CA ALA A 94 6.06 -7.98 6.44
C ALA A 94 6.81 -9.31 6.54
N LYS A 95 7.72 -9.56 5.58
CA LYS A 95 8.59 -10.75 5.57
C LYS A 95 9.76 -10.69 6.53
N ARG A 96 10.23 -9.49 6.83
CA ARG A 96 11.44 -9.24 7.60
C ARG A 96 11.26 -7.96 8.38
N VAL A 97 11.93 -7.86 9.52
CA VAL A 97 12.01 -6.63 10.30
C VAL A 97 13.06 -5.73 9.67
N LEU A 98 12.69 -4.49 9.37
CA LEU A 98 13.61 -3.42 9.01
C LEU A 98 13.90 -2.56 10.25
N SER A 99 15.07 -1.92 10.28
CA SER A 99 15.48 -1.04 11.39
C SER A 99 14.52 0.13 11.61
N ASP A 100 13.82 0.54 10.57
CA ASP A 100 13.04 1.78 10.55
C ASP A 100 11.58 1.55 10.95
N TYR A 101 11.17 0.30 11.25
CA TYR A 101 9.84 0.03 11.78
C TYR A 101 9.72 0.53 13.22
N LEU A 102 8.56 1.11 13.55
CA LEU A 102 8.27 1.58 14.91
C LEU A 102 8.08 0.41 15.88
N GLU A 103 7.33 -0.59 15.43
CA GLU A 103 7.05 -1.82 16.17
C GLU A 103 7.07 -2.99 15.20
N ALA A 104 7.50 -4.17 15.70
CA ALA A 104 7.47 -5.40 14.95
C ALA A 104 7.16 -6.58 15.90
N THR A 105 6.07 -7.28 15.63
CA THR A 105 5.62 -8.44 16.40
C THR A 105 5.65 -9.67 15.49
N PRO A 106 6.28 -10.79 15.89
CA PRO A 106 6.26 -12.03 15.12
C PRO A 106 4.83 -12.53 14.88
N LEU A 107 4.57 -13.08 13.70
CA LEU A 107 3.32 -13.74 13.33
C LEU A 107 3.63 -14.90 12.37
N ASP A 108 3.72 -16.11 12.92
CA ASP A 108 4.14 -17.31 12.18
C ASP A 108 5.48 -17.08 11.43
N ASP A 109 5.56 -17.32 10.13
CA ASP A 109 6.74 -17.06 9.28
C ASP A 109 6.90 -15.57 8.87
N PHE A 110 6.07 -14.68 9.42
CA PHE A 110 6.03 -13.25 9.08
C PHE A 110 6.14 -12.36 10.33
N TYR A 111 6.01 -11.05 10.11
CA TYR A 111 5.93 -10.04 11.15
C TYR A 111 4.75 -9.11 10.89
N LEU A 112 4.09 -8.69 11.96
CA LEU A 112 3.21 -7.54 12.00
C LEU A 112 4.02 -6.32 12.36
N VAL A 113 4.04 -5.33 11.49
CA VAL A 113 4.89 -4.14 11.63
C VAL A 113 4.09 -2.86 11.58
N GLN A 114 4.58 -1.84 12.27
CA GLN A 114 4.10 -0.47 12.15
C GLN A 114 5.16 0.39 11.45
N TYR A 115 4.73 1.13 10.44
CA TYR A 115 5.59 2.03 9.69
C TYR A 115 5.61 3.42 10.34
N PRO A 116 6.76 4.12 10.35
CA PRO A 116 6.81 5.54 10.65
C PRO A 116 6.09 6.34 9.55
N ASP A 117 5.57 7.51 9.89
CA ASP A 117 4.96 8.40 8.90
C ASP A 117 6.00 8.98 7.93
N LEU A 118 5.63 9.09 6.65
CA LEU A 118 6.44 9.74 5.63
C LEU A 118 6.29 11.25 5.73
N SER A 119 7.35 11.94 6.18
CA SER A 119 7.34 13.40 6.36
C SER A 119 7.10 14.22 5.09
N TRP A 120 7.30 13.61 3.90
CA TRP A 120 7.16 14.28 2.61
C TRP A 120 5.82 14.02 1.90
N VAL A 121 4.93 13.24 2.52
CA VAL A 121 3.62 12.85 2.00
C VAL A 121 2.52 13.43 2.87
N GLU A 122 1.45 13.92 2.26
CA GLU A 122 0.30 14.43 2.98
C GLU A 122 -0.51 13.27 3.59
N THR A 123 -0.73 13.30 4.91
CA THR A 123 -1.38 12.20 5.66
C THR A 123 -2.86 11.99 5.35
N HIS A 124 -3.52 12.93 4.67
CA HIS A 124 -4.95 12.86 4.36
C HIS A 124 -5.27 12.13 3.03
N LYS A 125 -4.26 11.80 2.21
CA LYS A 125 -4.44 11.15 0.90
C LYS A 125 -4.22 9.64 1.00
N THR A 126 -5.18 8.97 1.65
CA THR A 126 -5.10 7.54 1.93
C THR A 126 -6.30 6.80 1.36
N ILE A 127 -6.06 5.64 0.75
CA ILE A 127 -7.06 4.74 0.19
C ILE A 127 -6.88 3.37 0.83
N ALA A 128 -7.92 2.86 1.49
CA ALA A 128 -7.90 1.54 2.09
C ALA A 128 -8.41 0.47 1.10
N ILE A 129 -7.73 -0.68 1.02
CA ILE A 129 -8.18 -1.83 0.20
C ILE A 129 -9.45 -2.47 0.78
N PHE A 130 -9.54 -2.50 2.10
CA PHE A 130 -10.69 -3.01 2.84
C PHE A 130 -11.41 -1.85 3.55
N ASN A 131 -12.62 -2.09 4.05
CA ASN A 131 -13.35 -1.05 4.77
C ASN A 131 -12.57 -0.61 6.01
N THR A 132 -12.54 0.69 6.27
CA THR A 132 -11.83 1.28 7.41
C THR A 132 -12.43 0.87 8.75
N ASP A 133 -13.76 0.80 8.84
CA ASP A 133 -14.46 0.48 10.09
C ASP A 133 -14.41 -1.01 10.43
N ASN A 134 -14.41 -1.87 9.41
CA ASN A 134 -14.30 -3.31 9.55
C ASN A 134 -13.70 -3.94 8.28
N PRO A 135 -12.39 -4.23 8.26
CA PRO A 135 -11.73 -4.84 7.12
C PRO A 135 -12.32 -6.18 6.67
N LEU A 136 -12.93 -6.92 7.59
CA LEU A 136 -13.51 -8.25 7.35
C LEU A 136 -14.94 -8.20 6.82
N LYS A 137 -15.57 -7.02 6.74
CA LYS A 137 -16.95 -6.87 6.26
C LYS A 137 -17.09 -7.40 4.83
N GLY A 138 -17.94 -8.41 4.66
CA GLY A 138 -18.15 -9.12 3.39
C GLY A 138 -17.06 -10.16 3.07
N ILE A 139 -16.25 -10.55 4.06
CA ILE A 139 -15.21 -11.58 3.97
C ILE A 139 -15.39 -12.63 5.07
N SER A 140 -15.62 -12.19 6.32
CA SER A 140 -15.91 -13.05 7.46
C SER A 140 -17.04 -12.45 8.29
N ASP A 141 -17.97 -13.30 8.73
CA ASP A 141 -19.06 -12.91 9.64
C ASP A 141 -18.63 -12.95 11.11
N MET A 142 -17.49 -13.58 11.42
CA MET A 142 -16.92 -13.64 12.76
C MET A 142 -15.72 -12.72 12.89
N PRO A 143 -15.50 -12.11 14.08
CA PRO A 143 -14.25 -11.42 14.38
C PRO A 143 -13.09 -12.40 14.30
N LEU A 144 -12.04 -12.03 13.59
CA LEU A 144 -10.81 -12.80 13.44
C LEU A 144 -9.65 -12.04 14.07
N ASP A 145 -8.82 -12.72 14.84
CA ASP A 145 -7.52 -12.24 15.29
C ASP A 145 -6.50 -12.25 14.14
N ASN A 146 -5.28 -11.79 14.39
CA ASN A 146 -4.26 -11.68 13.34
C ASN A 146 -3.74 -13.04 12.85
N ASP A 147 -3.73 -14.08 13.68
CA ASP A 147 -3.38 -15.44 13.26
C ASP A 147 -4.43 -15.98 12.27
N ALA A 148 -5.72 -15.89 12.61
CA ALA A 148 -6.79 -16.30 11.71
C ALA A 148 -6.87 -15.42 10.44
N ARG A 149 -6.54 -14.13 10.52
CA ARG A 149 -6.42 -13.26 9.34
C ARG A 149 -5.26 -13.63 8.44
N LEU A 150 -4.16 -14.16 9.00
CA LEU A 150 -3.05 -14.68 8.21
C LEU A 150 -3.48 -15.92 7.42
N ASP A 151 -4.17 -16.87 8.06
CA ASP A 151 -4.70 -18.05 7.39
C ASP A 151 -5.70 -17.67 6.30
N LEU A 152 -6.58 -16.72 6.60
CA LEU A 152 -7.49 -16.15 5.63
C LEU A 152 -6.73 -15.55 4.45
N PHE A 153 -5.73 -14.69 4.69
CA PHE A 153 -4.88 -14.11 3.64
C PHE A 153 -4.21 -15.19 2.79
N LYS A 154 -3.61 -16.21 3.41
CA LYS A 154 -3.01 -17.36 2.72
C LYS A 154 -4.03 -18.05 1.79
N SER A 155 -5.30 -18.15 2.20
CA SER A 155 -6.37 -18.77 1.40
C SER A 155 -6.94 -17.90 0.27
N MET A 156 -6.75 -16.56 0.31
CA MET A 156 -7.34 -15.66 -0.69
C MET A 156 -6.76 -15.90 -2.09
N LYS A 157 -7.63 -15.82 -3.10
CA LYS A 157 -7.30 -15.86 -4.53
C LYS A 157 -7.60 -14.53 -5.22
#